data_AF-A0A452ZL06-F1
#
_entry.id   AF-A0A452ZL06-F1
#
_cell.length_a   1.000
_cell.length_b   1.000
_cell.length_c   1.000
_cell.angle_alpha   90.00
_cell.angle_beta   90.00
_cell.angle_gamma   90.00
#
_symmetry.space_group_name_H-M   'P 1'
#
loop_
_entity.id
_entity.type
_entity.pdbx_description
1 polymer ?
#
loop_
_entity_poly.entity_id
_entity_poly.type
_entity_poly.pdbx_seq_one_letter_code
_entity_poly.pdbx_strand_id
1 'polypeptide(L)'
;MAAVAAKPHVLVACALLLLAVGCQASPFWPLEIGYYHDKCPQAEAVVKGVMEKAISQNPGNGAAMIRMLFHDCFVEVRALQETNLQ
;
A
#
# COMPACT_ATOMS: atom_id res chain seq x y z
N MET A 1 -29.44 -35.59 10.61
CA MET A 1 -28.18 -35.17 9.94
C MET A 1 -28.27 -35.64 8.49
N ALA A 2 -28.84 -34.82 7.61
CA ALA A 2 -29.02 -35.20 6.21
C ALA A 2 -27.72 -34.90 5.44
N ALA A 3 -27.06 -35.94 4.95
CA ALA A 3 -25.98 -35.79 4.00
C ALA A 3 -26.58 -35.21 2.71
N VAL A 4 -26.26 -33.94 2.42
CA VAL A 4 -26.59 -33.35 1.12
C VAL A 4 -25.74 -34.09 0.08
N ALA A 5 -26.36 -34.97 -0.69
CA ALA A 5 -25.75 -35.57 -1.88
C ALA A 5 -25.63 -34.49 -2.96
N ALA A 6 -24.67 -33.59 -2.79
CA ALA A 6 -24.36 -32.57 -3.78
C ALA A 6 -23.82 -33.27 -5.04
N LYS A 7 -24.47 -33.03 -6.19
CA LYS A 7 -23.95 -33.50 -7.48
C LYS A 7 -22.51 -33.00 -7.67
N PRO A 8 -21.61 -33.78 -8.29
CA PRO A 8 -20.21 -33.41 -8.45
C PRO A 8 -20.05 -32.05 -9.13
N HIS A 9 -20.96 -31.70 -10.06
CA HIS A 9 -21.00 -30.39 -10.71
C HIS A 9 -21.27 -29.23 -9.74
N VAL A 10 -22.09 -29.43 -8.71
CA VAL A 10 -22.39 -28.41 -7.69
C VAL A 10 -21.16 -28.19 -6.80
N LEU A 11 -20.47 -29.27 -6.42
CA LEU A 11 -19.23 -29.18 -5.66
C LEU A 11 -18.11 -28.49 -6.45
N VAL A 12 -17.97 -28.83 -7.73
CA VAL A 12 -16.99 -28.19 -8.63
C VAL A 12 -17.33 -26.71 -8.82
N ALA A 13 -18.60 -26.36 -9.02
CA ALA A 13 -19.03 -24.96 -9.15
C ALA A 13 -18.77 -24.16 -7.87
N CYS A 14 -19.07 -24.71 -6.69
CA CYS A 14 -18.76 -24.08 -5.42
C CYS A 14 -17.25 -23.92 -5.21
N ALA A 15 -16.45 -24.94 -5.53
CA ALA A 15 -15.00 -24.87 -5.42
C ALA A 15 -14.40 -23.78 -6.34
N LEU A 16 -14.88 -23.67 -7.58
CA LEU A 16 -14.48 -22.64 -8.53
C LEU A 16 -14.87 -21.23 -8.04
N LEU A 17 -16.07 -21.07 -7.47
CA LEU A 17 -16.50 -19.81 -6.87
C LEU A 17 -15.63 -19.40 -5.67
N LEU A 18 -15.28 -20.35 -4.80
CA LEU A 18 -14.42 -20.10 -3.64
C LEU A 18 -12.99 -19.71 -4.06
N LEU A 19 -12.45 -20.33 -5.11
CA LEU A 19 -11.16 -19.98 -5.69
C LEU A 19 -11.16 -18.57 -6.30
N ALA A 20 -12.26 -18.15 -6.93
CA ALA A 20 -12.40 -16.80 -7.49
C ALA A 20 -12.43 -15.70 -6.41
N VAL A 21 -13.01 -15.98 -5.24
CA VAL A 21 -13.04 -15.04 -4.10
C VAL A 21 -11.72 -15.04 -3.32
N GLY A 22 -10.97 -16.15 -3.34
CA GLY A 22 -9.67 -16.27 -2.67
C GLY A 22 -8.52 -15.52 -3.36
N CYS A 23 -8.71 -15.05 -4.60
CA CYS A 23 -7.74 -14.25 -5.34
C CYS A 23 -7.84 -12.76 -4.98
N GLN A 24 -7.67 -12.47 -3.69
CA GLN A 24 -7.40 -11.11 -3.24
C GLN A 24 -5.93 -10.84 -3.60
N ALA A 25 -5.64 -10.41 -4.84
CA ALA A 25 -4.38 -9.71 -5.07
C ALA A 25 -4.34 -8.60 -4.02
N SER A 26 -3.24 -8.49 -3.27
CA SER A 26 -3.04 -7.40 -2.31
C SER A 26 -3.51 -6.09 -2.94
N PRO A 27 -4.19 -5.19 -2.20
CA PRO A 27 -4.66 -3.95 -2.78
C PRO A 27 -3.43 -3.16 -3.25
N PHE A 28 -3.10 -3.33 -4.53
CA PHE A 28 -2.11 -2.54 -5.21
C PHE A 28 -2.79 -1.20 -5.37
N TRP A 29 -2.47 -0.28 -4.47
CA TRP A 29 -2.79 1.12 -4.66
C TRP A 29 -1.69 1.67 -5.58
N PRO A 30 -1.94 1.75 -6.90
CA PRO A 30 -0.94 2.32 -7.79
C PRO A 30 -0.64 3.75 -7.34
N LEU A 31 0.65 4.09 -7.31
CA LEU A 31 1.01 5.51 -7.21
C LEU A 31 0.57 6.21 -8.48
N GLU A 32 0.00 7.40 -8.31
CA GLU A 32 -0.47 8.24 -9.39
C GLU A 32 0.24 9.59 -9.37
N ILE A 33 0.67 10.06 -10.53
CA ILE A 33 1.23 11.40 -10.69
C ILE A 33 0.10 12.41 -10.52
N GLY A 34 0.29 13.39 -9.63
CA GLY A 34 -0.74 14.38 -9.34
C GLY A 34 -1.84 13.87 -8.40
N TYR A 35 -1.58 12.83 -7.59
CA TYR A 35 -2.51 12.32 -6.57
C TYR A 35 -3.12 13.42 -5.68
N TYR A 36 -2.37 14.49 -5.41
CA TYR A 36 -2.82 15.61 -4.58
C TYR A 36 -3.54 16.72 -5.36
N HIS A 37 -3.72 16.62 -6.68
CA HIS A 37 -4.25 17.71 -7.51
C HIS A 37 -5.57 18.27 -6.99
N ASP A 38 -6.54 17.41 -6.69
CA ASP A 38 -7.88 17.85 -6.26
C ASP A 38 -7.98 18.15 -4.76
N LYS A 39 -7.07 17.63 -3.94
CA LYS A 39 -7.13 17.77 -2.48
C LYS A 39 -6.24 18.90 -1.96
N CYS A 40 -5.02 18.98 -2.50
CA CYS A 40 -4.00 19.94 -2.13
C CYS A 40 -3.08 20.22 -3.33
N PRO A 41 -3.53 21.04 -4.30
CA PRO A 41 -2.80 21.28 -5.54
C PRO A 41 -1.42 21.92 -5.34
N GLN A 42 -1.19 22.54 -4.17
CA GLN A 42 0.07 23.19 -3.82
C GLN A 42 1.07 22.25 -3.15
N ALA A 43 0.71 21.00 -2.86
CA ALA A 43 1.54 20.09 -2.07
C ALA A 43 2.96 19.94 -2.63
N GLU A 44 3.08 19.61 -3.92
CA GLU A 44 4.37 19.41 -4.58
C GLU A 44 5.21 20.71 -4.62
N ALA A 45 4.56 21.84 -4.90
CA ALA A 45 5.22 23.14 -4.96
C ALA A 45 5.75 23.58 -3.57
N VAL A 46 4.97 23.38 -2.51
CA VAL A 46 5.36 23.71 -1.13
C VAL A 46 6.55 22.84 -0.70
N VAL A 47 6.47 21.52 -0.90
CA VAL A 47 7.56 20.60 -0.54
C VAL A 47 8.84 20.97 -1.28
N LYS A 48 8.75 21.24 -2.59
CA LYS A 48 9.89 21.68 -3.40
C LYS A 48 10.52 22.97 -2.85
N GLY A 49 9.72 24.01 -2.61
CA GLY A 49 10.23 25.30 -2.13
C GLY A 49 10.89 25.21 -0.75
N VAL A 50 10.33 24.42 0.17
CA VAL A 50 10.94 24.18 1.49
C VAL A 50 12.27 23.44 1.33
N MET A 51 12.31 22.41 0.49
CA MET A 51 13.52 21.61 0.29
C MET A 51 14.63 22.42 -0.40
N GLU A 52 14.30 23.23 -1.40
CA GLU A 52 15.25 24.15 -2.07
C GLU A 52 15.88 25.12 -1.06
N LYS A 53 15.05 25.73 -0.21
CA LYS A 53 15.54 26.61 0.86
C LYS A 53 16.45 25.85 1.83
N ALA A 54 16.05 24.66 2.28
CA ALA A 54 16.85 23.85 3.19
C ALA A 54 18.18 23.41 2.57
N ILE A 55 18.21 23.03 1.29
CA ILE A 55 19.43 22.66 0.56
C ILE A 55 20.35 23.88 0.40
N SER A 56 19.79 25.06 0.12
CA SER A 56 20.59 26.30 0.01
C SER A 56 21.31 26.67 1.32
N GLN A 57 20.70 26.33 2.46
CA GLN A 57 21.30 26.55 3.78
C GLN A 57 22.37 25.50 4.11
N ASN A 58 22.12 24.24 3.76
CA ASN A 58 23.09 23.16 3.90
C ASN A 58 22.84 22.10 2.81
N PRO A 59 23.78 21.91 1.87
CA PRO A 59 23.66 20.89 0.82
C PRO A 59 23.44 19.47 1.34
N GLY A 60 23.92 19.17 2.56
CA GLY A 60 23.72 17.89 3.23
C GLY A 60 22.25 17.54 3.52
N ASN A 61 21.35 18.52 3.57
CA ASN A 61 19.93 18.30 3.85
C ASN A 61 19.24 17.47 2.76
N GLY A 62 19.63 17.64 1.49
CA GLY A 62 19.09 16.83 0.38
C GLY A 62 19.48 15.36 0.52
N ALA A 63 20.76 15.10 0.81
CA ALA A 63 21.25 13.74 1.03
C ALA A 63 20.61 13.10 2.29
N ALA A 64 20.43 13.87 3.36
CA ALA A 64 19.78 13.42 4.58
C ALA A 64 18.31 13.02 4.35
N MET A 65 17.54 13.80 3.58
CA MET A 65 16.14 13.50 3.27
C MET A 65 16.00 12.21 2.47
N ILE A 66 16.84 12.02 1.46
CA ILE A 66 16.86 10.78 0.66
C ILE A 66 17.22 9.58 1.55
N ARG A 67 18.23 9.72 2.42
CA ARG A 67 18.61 8.67 3.37
C ARG A 67 17.48 8.33 4.33
N MET A 68 16.74 9.33 4.83
CA MET A 68 15.59 9.12 5.70
C MET A 68 14.50 8.29 4.98
N LEU A 69 14.15 8.66 3.74
CA LEU A 69 13.21 7.89 2.92
C LEU A 69 13.64 6.42 2.77
N PHE A 70 14.92 6.18 2.49
CA PHE A 70 15.44 4.81 2.43
C PHE A 70 15.34 4.08 3.77
N HIS A 71 15.63 4.75 4.88
CA HIS A 71 15.53 4.16 6.22
C HIS A 71 14.08 3.79 6.56
N ASP A 72 13.10 4.62 6.22
CA ASP A 72 11.67 4.35 6.47
C ASP A 72 11.16 3.18 5.62
N CYS A 73 11.60 3.07 4.35
CA CYS A 73 11.15 2.01 3.46
C CYS A 73 11.86 0.67 3.65
N PHE A 74 13.16 0.66 4.00
CA PHE A 74 13.92 -0.58 4.12
C PHE A 74 13.86 -1.19 5.52
N VAL A 75 13.66 -0.38 6.57
CA VAL A 75 13.57 -0.87 7.95
C VAL A 75 12.10 -1.06 8.33
N GLU A 76 11.47 -2.06 7.72
CA GLU A 76 10.19 -2.56 8.20
C GLU A 76 10.44 -3.43 9.44
N VAL A 77 10.42 -2.82 10.63
CA VAL A 77 10.14 -3.59 11.83
C VAL A 77 8.71 -4.08 11.65
N ARG A 78 8.55 -5.33 11.20
CA ARG A 78 7.30 -6.07 11.37
C ARG A 78 7.05 -6.15 12.87
N ALA A 79 6.45 -5.10 13.44
CA ALA A 79 5.46 -5.32 14.47
C ALA A 79 4.50 -6.29 13.80
N LEU A 80 4.54 -7.54 14.24
CA LEU A 80 3.41 -8.43 14.12
C LEU A 80 2.28 -7.66 14.79
N GLN A 81 1.59 -6.82 14.00
CA GLN A 81 0.30 -6.32 14.38
C GLN A 81 -0.51 -7.58 14.45
N GLU A 82 -0.69 -8.01 15.69
CA GLU A 82 -1.67 -8.97 16.12
C GLU A 82 -2.86 -8.84 15.17
N THR A 83 -3.06 -9.88 14.36
CA THR A 83 -4.39 -10.18 13.85
C THR A 83 -5.25 -10.47 15.08
N ASN A 84 -5.67 -9.39 15.75
CA ASN A 84 -6.88 -9.34 16.54
C ASN A 84 -8.00 -9.67 15.57
N LEU A 85 -8.38 -10.94 15.60
CA LEU A 85 -9.76 -11.36 15.82
C LEU A 85 -10.81 -10.33 15.38
N GLN A 86 -11.10 -10.29 14.07
CA GLN A 86 -12.46 -10.17 13.54
C GLN A 86 -12.60 -11.12 12.36
#